data_AF-A0A938CVU2-F1
#
_entry.id   AF-A0A938CVU2-F1
#
_cell.length_a   1.000
_cell.length_b   1.000
_cell.length_c   1.000
_cell.angle_alpha   90.00
_cell.angle_beta   90.00
_cell.angle_gamma   90.00
#
_symmetry.space_group_name_H-M   'P 1'
#
loop_
_entity.id
_entity.type
_entity.pdbx_description
1 polymer ?
#
loop_
_entity_poly.entity_id
_entity_poly.type
_entity_poly.pdbx_seq_one_letter_code
_entity_poly.pdbx_strand_id
1 'polypeptide(L)'
;MPGWDSLQTVTQVHGIFEMLGLVLLVVLVACAAAAYFGLRAGIWPDQLTFAGMRLRGDIVAVAAAAAVAILIGAQVVAFAYGQRKDMLAETAVAARAQQALKPLADRGARQETEVAKLHQLLRDSERKLNEAEAELSAAMAKIAKFEFVQASKRLSDDEKAVLVAALKPFAGQRVTVASIRDDEDGKAFAEDVIAVLEAAGWDHGGDAGIMFRQWDRDPVGIEVTLNETDARAGRISEGTKMLVNVVREFGLAADNTVYLNGEVPEGAVEVRVGRKLRK
;
A
#
# COMPACT_ATOMS: atom_id res chain seq x y z
N MET A 1 39.14 -11.60 52.42
CA MET A 1 38.65 -10.64 53.43
C MET A 1 37.13 -10.75 53.49
N PRO A 2 36.49 -10.79 54.67
CA PRO A 2 35.04 -10.89 54.79
C PRO A 2 34.36 -9.72 54.07
N GLY A 3 33.37 -10.01 53.23
CA GLY A 3 32.54 -8.99 52.57
C GLY A 3 33.22 -8.14 51.50
N TRP A 4 34.38 -8.55 50.99
CA TRP A 4 35.22 -7.79 50.05
C TRP A 4 34.55 -7.40 48.71
N ASP A 5 33.49 -8.12 48.32
CA ASP A 5 32.76 -7.90 47.06
C ASP A 5 31.44 -7.13 47.25
N SER A 6 31.07 -6.82 48.49
CA SER A 6 29.85 -6.06 48.80
C SER A 6 30.21 -4.61 49.08
N LEU A 7 29.72 -3.68 48.25
CA LEU A 7 29.92 -2.24 48.45
C LEU A 7 29.45 -1.79 49.84
N GLN A 8 28.34 -2.35 50.32
CA GLN A 8 27.80 -2.06 51.65
C GLN A 8 28.76 -2.53 52.75
N THR A 9 29.28 -3.75 52.63
CA THR A 9 30.19 -4.32 53.66
C THR A 9 31.55 -3.62 53.64
N VAL A 10 32.10 -3.33 52.46
CA VAL A 10 33.36 -2.61 52.31
C VAL A 10 33.27 -1.18 52.87
N THR A 11 32.16 -0.49 52.60
CA THR A 11 31.91 0.86 53.14
C THR A 11 31.82 0.85 54.67
N GLN A 12 31.12 -0.15 55.24
CA GLN A 12 30.98 -0.29 56.69
C GLN A 12 32.32 -0.59 57.36
N VAL A 13 33.10 -1.53 56.82
CA VAL A 13 34.41 -1.89 57.38
C VAL A 13 35.39 -0.72 57.30
N HIS A 14 35.46 -0.03 56.16
CA HIS A 14 36.26 1.18 56.01
C HIS A 14 35.91 2.24 57.07
N GLY A 15 34.62 2.55 57.25
CA GLY A 15 34.18 3.53 58.25
C GLY A 15 34.50 3.13 59.70
N ILE A 16 34.43 1.84 60.03
CA ILE A 16 34.83 1.34 61.36
C ILE A 16 36.32 1.60 61.60
N PHE A 17 37.19 1.32 60.62
CA PHE A 17 38.63 1.53 60.77
C PHE A 17 39.02 3.01 60.75
N GLU A 18 38.33 3.86 59.99
CA GLU A 18 38.51 5.32 60.06
C GLU A 18 38.16 5.86 61.45
N MET A 19 37.00 5.46 61.99
CA MET A 19 36.57 5.86 63.34
C MET A 19 37.54 5.36 64.41
N LEU A 20 38.00 4.11 64.32
CA LEU A 20 38.99 3.55 65.24
C LEU A 20 40.32 4.34 65.16
N GLY A 21 40.77 4.68 63.95
CA GLY A 21 41.96 5.48 63.73
C GLY A 21 41.86 6.87 64.37
N LEU A 22 40.70 7.54 64.23
CA LEU A 22 40.45 8.83 64.88
C LEU A 22 40.46 8.73 66.41
N VAL A 23 39.82 7.70 66.98
CA VAL A 23 39.81 7.48 68.43
C VAL A 23 41.23 7.24 68.96
N LEU A 24 42.02 6.38 68.30
CA LEU A 24 43.40 6.11 68.68
C LEU A 24 44.29 7.35 68.58
N LEU A 25 44.09 8.18 67.55
CA LEU A 25 44.81 9.44 67.40
C LEU A 25 44.53 10.39 68.58
N VAL A 26 43.26 10.54 68.97
CA VAL A 26 42.87 11.38 70.12
C VAL A 26 43.52 10.87 71.42
N VAL A 27 43.53 9.55 71.63
CA VAL A 27 44.19 8.94 72.79
C VAL A 27 45.70 9.22 72.80
N LEU A 28 46.38 9.06 71.65
CA LEU A 28 47.80 9.35 71.53
C LEU A 28 48.13 10.82 71.79
N VAL A 29 47.31 11.75 71.29
CA VAL A 29 47.46 13.19 71.54
C VAL A 29 47.28 13.51 73.02
N ALA A 30 46.29 12.91 73.68
CA ALA A 30 46.08 13.09 75.12
C ALA A 30 47.28 12.57 75.95
N CYS A 31 47.80 11.39 75.61
CA CYS A 31 49.02 10.84 76.22
C CYS A 31 50.23 11.74 76.02
N ALA A 32 50.44 12.25 74.79
CA ALA A 32 51.54 13.16 74.47
C ALA A 32 51.43 14.49 75.24
N ALA A 33 50.21 15.05 75.33
CA ALA A 33 49.95 16.27 76.10
C ALA A 33 50.25 16.06 77.60
N ALA A 34 49.80 14.94 78.18
CA ALA A 34 50.08 14.60 79.58
C ALA A 34 51.59 14.47 79.84
N ALA A 35 52.32 13.82 78.94
CA ALA A 35 53.78 13.71 79.03
C ALA A 35 54.48 15.08 78.95
N TYR A 36 54.03 15.95 78.05
CA TYR A 36 54.56 17.31 77.91
C TYR A 36 54.35 18.18 79.16
N PHE A 37 53.15 18.15 79.77
CA PHE A 37 52.89 18.90 81.00
C PHE A 37 53.69 18.34 82.19
N GLY A 38 53.86 17.02 82.28
CA GLY A 38 54.74 16.40 83.29
C GLY A 38 56.19 16.88 83.18
N LEU A 39 56.74 16.90 81.97
CA LEU A 39 58.06 17.46 81.67
C LEU A 39 58.21 18.90 82.15
N ARG A 40 57.25 19.74 81.79
CA ARG A 40 57.29 21.18 82.10
C ARG A 40 57.23 21.46 83.61
N ALA A 41 56.57 20.58 84.37
CA ALA A 41 56.52 20.66 85.83
C ALA A 41 57.82 20.21 86.52
N GLY A 42 58.84 19.76 85.76
CA GLY A 42 60.09 19.23 86.32
C GLY A 42 59.94 17.85 86.96
N ILE A 43 58.78 17.21 86.80
CA ILE A 43 58.47 15.88 87.30
C ILE A 43 58.64 14.93 86.12
N TRP A 44 59.88 14.56 85.81
CA TRP A 44 60.10 13.46 84.88
C TRP A 44 59.77 12.16 85.61
N PRO A 45 58.70 11.45 85.24
CA PRO A 45 58.12 10.50 86.16
C PRO A 45 58.69 9.11 85.86
N ASP A 46 59.53 8.60 86.77
CA ASP A 46 59.60 7.15 86.97
C ASP A 46 58.19 6.58 87.30
N GLN A 47 57.26 7.44 87.77
CA GLN A 47 55.87 7.11 88.07
C GLN A 47 54.86 8.22 87.65
N LEU A 48 54.06 7.97 86.62
CA LEU A 48 52.91 8.79 86.23
C LEU A 48 51.72 8.46 87.14
N THR A 49 51.11 9.47 87.75
CA THR A 49 49.85 9.29 88.49
C THR A 49 48.68 9.75 87.64
N PHE A 50 47.82 8.82 87.21
CA PHE A 50 46.59 9.12 86.47
C PHE A 50 45.40 8.46 87.16
N ALA A 51 44.38 9.24 87.52
CA ALA A 51 43.19 8.77 88.23
C ALA A 51 43.49 7.94 89.49
N GLY A 52 44.54 8.29 90.24
CA GLY A 52 44.97 7.56 91.45
C GLY A 52 45.83 6.32 91.20
N MET A 53 46.04 5.91 89.95
CA MET A 53 46.94 4.79 89.59
C MET A 53 48.36 5.29 89.32
N ARG A 54 49.37 4.59 89.86
CA ARG A 54 50.81 4.84 89.60
C ARG A 54 51.29 3.93 88.47
N LEU A 55 51.57 4.50 87.30
CA LEU A 55 52.09 3.79 86.13
C LEU A 55 53.59 4.09 85.96
N ARG A 56 54.40 3.05 85.74
CA ARG A 56 55.82 3.25 85.39
C ARG A 56 55.94 3.86 83.99
N GLY A 57 56.91 4.76 83.80
CA GLY A 57 57.16 5.42 82.50
C GLY A 57 57.31 4.44 81.33
N ASP A 58 58.00 3.30 81.56
CA ASP A 58 58.19 2.26 80.54
C ASP A 58 56.87 1.65 80.04
N ILE A 59 55.88 1.49 80.92
CA ILE A 59 54.57 0.93 80.56
C ILE A 59 53.82 1.89 79.64
N VAL A 60 53.94 3.19 79.88
CA VAL A 60 53.31 4.23 79.05
C VAL A 60 53.97 4.31 77.68
N ALA A 61 55.30 4.19 77.62
CA ALA A 61 56.02 4.13 76.35
C ALA A 61 55.63 2.90 75.52
N VAL A 62 55.54 1.71 76.14
CA VAL A 62 55.09 0.49 75.47
C VAL A 62 53.63 0.60 75.01
N ALA A 63 52.74 1.15 75.84
CA ALA A 63 51.34 1.36 75.46
C ALA A 63 51.18 2.36 74.31
N ALA A 64 51.97 3.43 74.29
CA ALA A 64 52.00 4.39 73.18
C ALA A 64 52.53 3.74 71.90
N ALA A 65 53.61 2.96 71.97
CA ALA A 65 54.14 2.22 70.83
C ALA A 65 53.12 1.20 70.28
N ALA A 66 52.42 0.48 71.17
CA ALA A 66 51.35 -0.44 70.78
C ALA A 66 50.17 0.29 70.10
N ALA A 67 49.75 1.44 70.65
CA ALA A 67 48.69 2.25 70.05
C ALA A 67 49.09 2.79 68.66
N VAL A 68 50.36 3.20 68.47
CA VAL A 68 50.89 3.59 67.14
C VAL A 68 50.88 2.41 66.18
N ALA A 69 51.31 1.21 66.61
CA ALA A 69 51.29 0.02 65.76
C ALA A 69 49.87 -0.36 65.33
N ILE A 70 48.90 -0.30 66.26
CA ILE A 70 47.48 -0.55 65.96
C ILE A 70 46.94 0.52 65.01
N LEU A 71 47.31 1.80 65.22
CA LEU A 71 46.90 2.90 64.34
C LEU A 71 47.42 2.67 62.91
N ILE A 72 48.70 2.33 62.74
CA ILE A 72 49.28 2.03 61.42
C ILE A 72 48.53 0.87 60.76
N GLY A 73 48.30 -0.23 61.50
CA GLY A 73 47.53 -1.37 61.00
C GLY A 73 46.11 -0.99 60.58
N ALA A 74 45.41 -0.19 61.39
CA ALA A 74 44.08 0.31 61.09
C ALA A 74 44.05 1.20 59.84
N GLN A 75 45.06 2.05 59.65
CA GLN A 75 45.17 2.93 58.47
C GLN A 75 45.46 2.12 57.19
N VAL A 76 46.32 1.10 57.25
CA VAL A 76 46.56 0.21 56.10
C VAL A 76 45.28 -0.53 55.70
N VAL A 77 44.52 -1.04 56.67
CA VAL A 77 43.24 -1.71 56.38
C VAL A 77 42.21 -0.71 55.85
N ALA A 78 42.09 0.48 56.46
CA ALA A 78 41.19 1.53 55.99
C ALA A 78 41.51 1.93 54.55
N PHE A 79 42.78 2.10 54.20
CA PHE A 79 43.22 2.42 52.85
C PHE A 79 42.87 1.33 51.84
N ALA A 80 43.16 0.06 52.16
CA ALA A 80 42.84 -1.06 51.27
C ALA A 80 41.33 -1.18 51.02
N TYR A 81 40.51 -1.01 52.07
CA TYR A 81 39.05 -1.00 51.94
C TYR A 81 38.53 0.26 51.23
N GLY A 82 39.19 1.40 51.38
CA GLY A 82 38.87 2.64 50.65
C GLY A 82 39.04 2.47 49.14
N GLN A 83 40.19 1.95 48.70
CA GLN A 83 40.41 1.65 47.27
C GLN A 83 39.37 0.66 46.71
N ARG A 84 39.03 -0.38 47.48
CA ARG A 84 38.01 -1.35 47.06
C ARG A 84 36.62 -0.72 46.97
N LYS A 85 36.28 0.16 47.90
CA LYS A 85 35.00 0.90 47.91
C LYS A 85 34.86 1.73 46.64
N ASP A 86 35.90 2.48 46.26
CA ASP A 86 35.88 3.34 45.07
C ASP A 86 35.73 2.51 43.78
N MET A 87 36.47 1.40 43.67
CA MET A 87 36.35 0.47 42.54
C MET A 87 34.94 -0.14 42.43
N LEU A 88 34.34 -0.55 43.56
CA LEU A 88 32.99 -1.09 43.58
C LEU A 88 31.93 -0.02 43.27
N ALA A 89 32.16 1.22 43.68
CA ALA A 89 31.28 2.34 43.36
C ALA A 89 31.32 2.66 41.86
N GLU A 90 32.51 2.73 41.26
CA GLU A 90 32.69 2.98 39.83
C GLU A 90 32.05 1.89 38.97
N THR A 91 32.28 0.62 39.30
CA THR A 91 31.66 -0.52 38.58
C THR A 91 30.14 -0.53 38.72
N ALA A 92 29.60 -0.16 39.88
CA ALA A 92 28.15 -0.03 40.07
C ALA A 92 27.55 1.10 39.22
N VAL A 93 28.24 2.23 39.09
CA VAL A 93 27.83 3.35 38.22
C VAL A 93 27.87 2.93 36.75
N ALA A 94 28.96 2.29 36.30
CA ALA A 94 29.08 1.78 34.94
C ALA A 94 27.99 0.75 34.60
N ALA A 95 27.71 -0.18 35.52
CA ALA A 95 26.64 -1.17 35.35
C ALA A 95 25.26 -0.53 35.25
N ARG A 96 24.97 0.51 36.06
CA ARG A 96 23.72 1.27 35.98
C ARG A 96 23.59 2.04 34.67
N ALA A 97 24.67 2.68 34.22
CA ALA A 97 24.70 3.39 32.94
C ALA A 97 24.43 2.42 31.78
N GLN A 98 25.05 1.23 31.79
CA GLN A 98 24.82 0.20 30.78
C GLN A 98 23.38 -0.35 30.83
N GLN A 99 22.81 -0.55 32.02
CA GLN A 99 21.42 -0.95 32.18
C GLN A 99 20.44 0.12 31.67
N ALA A 100 20.75 1.41 31.82
CA ALA A 100 19.94 2.50 31.30
C ALA A 100 19.99 2.62 29.77
N LEU A 101 21.11 2.23 29.13
CA LEU A 101 21.28 2.25 27.68
C LEU A 101 20.60 1.07 26.96
N LYS A 102 20.53 -0.11 27.58
CA LYS A 102 19.85 -1.30 27.00
C LYS A 102 18.43 -1.03 26.48
N PRO A 103 17.50 -0.44 27.24
CA PRO A 103 16.13 -0.20 26.75
C PRO A 103 16.09 0.80 25.59
N LEU A 104 17.05 1.72 25.49
CA LEU A 104 17.14 2.64 24.35
C LEU A 104 17.59 1.91 23.08
N ALA A 105 18.59 1.04 23.19
CA ALA A 105 19.03 0.18 22.09
C ALA A 105 17.90 -0.76 21.62
N ASP A 106 17.18 -1.38 22.54
CA ASP A 106 16.05 -2.27 22.23
C ASP A 106 14.90 -1.49 21.55
N ARG A 107 14.63 -0.25 21.96
CA ARG A 107 13.64 0.62 21.29
C ARG A 107 14.08 0.99 19.88
N GLY A 108 15.34 1.36 19.69
CA GLY A 108 15.91 1.66 18.37
C GLY A 108 15.78 0.48 17.41
N ALA A 109 16.18 -0.72 17.84
CA ALA A 109 16.05 -1.93 17.05
C ALA A 109 14.60 -2.24 16.67
N ARG A 110 13.64 -2.06 17.60
CA ARG A 110 12.21 -2.23 17.30
C ARG A 110 11.72 -1.22 16.27
N GLN A 111 12.08 0.06 16.41
CA GLN A 111 11.70 1.10 15.46
C GLN A 111 12.26 0.83 14.05
N GLU A 112 13.52 0.40 13.93
CA GLU A 112 14.10 0.03 12.64
C GLU A 112 13.34 -1.12 11.98
N THR A 113 12.95 -2.16 12.75
CA THR A 113 12.15 -3.26 12.19
C THR A 113 10.75 -2.84 11.77
N GLU A 114 10.14 -1.88 12.47
CA GLU A 114 8.82 -1.35 12.14
C GLU A 114 8.86 -0.47 10.89
N VAL A 115 9.87 0.41 10.77
CA VAL A 115 10.12 1.22 9.57
C VAL A 115 10.39 0.32 8.36
N ALA A 116 11.19 -0.73 8.52
CA ALA A 116 11.44 -1.69 7.44
C ALA A 116 10.16 -2.40 6.97
N LYS A 117 9.29 -2.81 7.90
CA LYS A 117 7.97 -3.40 7.58
C LYS A 117 7.05 -2.42 6.88
N LEU A 118 6.99 -1.17 7.33
CA LEU A 118 6.18 -0.12 6.71
C LEU A 118 6.64 0.17 5.27
N HIS A 119 7.96 0.27 5.03
CA HIS A 119 8.49 0.42 3.67
C HIS A 119 8.20 -0.79 2.77
N GLN A 120 8.14 -2.00 3.32
CA GLN A 120 7.74 -3.18 2.55
C GLN A 120 6.27 -3.12 2.17
N LEU A 121 5.38 -2.78 3.13
CA LEU A 121 3.95 -2.61 2.89
C LEU A 121 3.66 -1.51 1.86
N LEU A 122 4.40 -0.40 1.90
CA LEU A 122 4.23 0.69 0.95
C LEU A 122 4.55 0.24 -0.48
N ARG A 123 5.67 -0.46 -0.68
CA ARG A 123 6.07 -1.01 -1.99
C ARG A 123 5.07 -2.04 -2.52
N ASP A 124 4.56 -2.90 -1.65
CA ASP A 124 3.54 -3.88 -2.03
C ASP A 124 2.22 -3.19 -2.42
N SER A 125 1.85 -2.10 -1.73
CA SER A 125 0.68 -1.29 -2.06
C SER A 125 0.84 -0.56 -3.38
N GLU A 126 1.99 0.06 -3.64
CA GLU A 126 2.29 0.74 -4.91
C GLU A 126 2.23 -0.24 -6.09
N ARG A 127 2.78 -1.45 -5.91
CA ARG A 127 2.71 -2.49 -6.95
C ARG A 127 1.27 -2.87 -7.28
N LYS A 128 0.43 -3.08 -6.26
CA LYS A 128 -0.99 -3.41 -6.46
C LYS A 128 -1.77 -2.29 -7.14
N LEU A 129 -1.46 -1.03 -6.82
CA LEU A 129 -2.07 0.12 -7.50
C LEU A 129 -1.70 0.14 -8.98
N ASN A 130 -0.42 -0.02 -9.31
CA ASN A 130 0.04 -0.06 -10.71
C ASN A 130 -0.58 -1.24 -11.48
N GLU A 131 -0.71 -2.41 -10.85
CA GLU A 131 -1.38 -3.58 -11.44
C GLU A 131 -2.87 -3.29 -11.72
N ALA A 132 -3.58 -2.67 -10.76
CA ALA A 132 -4.99 -2.30 -10.92
C ALA A 132 -5.20 -1.22 -11.98
N GLU A 133 -4.33 -0.21 -12.05
CA GLU A 133 -4.37 0.82 -13.10
C GLU A 133 -4.15 0.22 -14.49
N ALA A 134 -3.21 -0.73 -14.62
CA ALA A 134 -2.97 -1.44 -15.87
C ALA A 134 -4.21 -2.26 -16.30
N GLU A 135 -4.83 -2.98 -15.37
CA GLU A 135 -6.08 -3.73 -15.63
C GLU A 135 -7.23 -2.81 -16.06
N LEU A 136 -7.38 -1.67 -15.40
CA LEU A 136 -8.40 -0.68 -15.74
C LEU A 136 -8.19 -0.15 -17.16
N SER A 137 -6.95 0.22 -17.52
CA SER A 137 -6.62 0.71 -18.85
C SER A 137 -6.92 -0.34 -19.93
N ALA A 138 -6.60 -1.61 -19.67
CA ALA A 138 -6.86 -2.72 -20.58
C ALA A 138 -8.37 -3.00 -20.73
N ALA A 139 -9.14 -2.88 -19.65
CA ALA A 139 -10.60 -3.01 -19.68
C ALA A 139 -11.25 -1.89 -20.51
N MET A 140 -10.83 -0.63 -20.29
CA MET A 140 -11.32 0.51 -21.08
C MET A 140 -11.01 0.35 -22.57
N ALA A 141 -9.80 -0.10 -22.92
CA ALA A 141 -9.44 -0.37 -24.31
C ALA A 141 -10.32 -1.46 -24.96
N LYS A 142 -10.71 -2.50 -24.20
CA LYS A 142 -11.66 -3.51 -24.68
C LYS A 142 -13.06 -2.95 -24.90
N ILE A 143 -13.55 -2.11 -23.98
CA ILE A 143 -14.85 -1.45 -24.11
C ILE A 143 -14.87 -0.59 -25.37
N ALA A 144 -13.87 0.28 -25.54
CA ALA A 144 -13.77 1.14 -26.73
C ALA A 144 -13.71 0.32 -28.04
N LYS A 145 -13.03 -0.83 -28.02
CA LYS A 145 -13.00 -1.75 -29.17
C LYS A 145 -14.38 -2.37 -29.45
N PHE A 146 -15.13 -2.76 -28.42
CA PHE A 146 -16.48 -3.29 -28.59
C PHE A 146 -17.46 -2.22 -29.08
N GLU A 147 -17.38 -1.00 -28.53
CA GLU A 147 -18.18 0.13 -28.99
C GLU A 147 -17.87 0.47 -30.45
N PHE A 148 -16.61 0.49 -30.85
CA PHE A 148 -16.23 0.70 -32.25
C PHE A 148 -16.79 -0.39 -33.17
N VAL A 149 -16.67 -1.66 -32.77
CA VAL A 149 -17.23 -2.79 -33.53
C VAL A 149 -18.75 -2.71 -33.61
N GLN A 150 -19.45 -2.35 -32.54
CA GLN A 150 -20.91 -2.15 -32.57
C GLN A 150 -21.32 -0.95 -33.44
N ALA A 151 -20.62 0.19 -33.33
CA ALA A 151 -20.88 1.37 -34.14
C ALA A 151 -20.68 1.08 -35.63
N SER A 152 -19.66 0.29 -36.00
CA SER A 152 -19.45 -0.13 -37.39
C SER A 152 -20.58 -0.97 -37.99
N LYS A 153 -21.37 -1.66 -37.14
CA LYS A 153 -22.44 -2.58 -37.56
C LYS A 153 -23.80 -1.89 -37.80
N ARG A 154 -23.99 -0.67 -37.29
CA ARG A 154 -25.21 0.14 -37.44
C ARG A 154 -25.08 1.17 -38.56
N LEU A 155 -26.19 1.65 -39.11
CA LEU A 155 -26.14 2.86 -39.95
C LEU A 155 -25.79 4.06 -39.09
N SER A 156 -24.85 4.90 -39.54
CA SER A 156 -24.55 6.16 -38.84
C SER A 156 -25.74 7.12 -38.95
N ASP A 157 -25.84 8.08 -38.04
CA ASP A 157 -26.94 9.06 -38.07
C ASP A 157 -26.91 9.91 -39.37
N ASP A 158 -25.72 10.20 -39.89
CA ASP A 158 -25.55 10.87 -41.18
C ASP A 158 -26.02 10.01 -42.36
N GLU A 159 -25.67 8.71 -42.37
CA GLU A 159 -26.15 7.75 -43.39
C GLU A 159 -27.68 7.66 -43.36
N LYS A 160 -28.28 7.56 -42.17
CA LYS A 160 -29.73 7.54 -42.00
C LYS A 160 -30.37 8.82 -42.54
N ALA A 161 -29.83 9.99 -42.19
CA ALA A 161 -30.38 11.27 -42.63
C ALA A 161 -30.36 11.41 -44.16
N VAL A 162 -29.27 10.99 -44.82
CA VAL A 162 -29.19 11.06 -46.28
C VAL A 162 -30.11 10.05 -46.95
N LEU A 163 -30.15 8.80 -46.45
CA LEU A 163 -31.10 7.79 -46.94
C LEU A 163 -32.54 8.28 -46.84
N VAL A 164 -32.94 8.86 -45.69
CA VAL A 164 -34.27 9.43 -45.50
C VAL A 164 -34.52 10.55 -46.51
N ALA A 165 -33.60 11.50 -46.68
CA ALA A 165 -33.76 12.61 -47.62
C ALA A 165 -33.93 12.14 -49.07
N ALA A 166 -33.20 11.10 -49.48
CA ALA A 166 -33.26 10.54 -50.83
C ALA A 166 -34.55 9.73 -51.09
N LEU A 167 -35.06 9.02 -50.07
CA LEU A 167 -36.25 8.17 -50.20
C LEU A 167 -37.57 8.90 -49.96
N LYS A 168 -37.55 10.00 -49.21
CA LYS A 168 -38.73 10.80 -48.84
C LYS A 168 -39.60 11.29 -50.02
N PRO A 169 -39.05 11.68 -51.20
CA PRO A 169 -39.86 12.04 -52.36
C PRO A 169 -40.76 10.90 -52.88
N PHE A 170 -40.48 9.67 -52.47
CA PHE A 170 -41.18 8.46 -52.90
C PHE A 170 -41.98 7.83 -51.75
N ALA A 171 -42.50 8.64 -50.83
CA ALA A 171 -43.35 8.17 -49.73
C ALA A 171 -44.59 7.39 -50.23
N GLY A 172 -45.05 6.43 -49.43
CA GLY A 172 -46.19 5.55 -49.72
C GLY A 172 -45.86 4.30 -50.54
N GLN A 173 -44.59 4.12 -50.95
CA GLN A 173 -44.15 2.90 -51.62
C GLN A 173 -44.15 1.72 -50.65
N ARG A 174 -44.62 0.56 -51.12
CA ARG A 174 -44.68 -0.65 -50.30
C ARG A 174 -43.38 -1.44 -50.37
N VAL A 175 -42.85 -1.76 -49.21
CA VAL A 175 -41.62 -2.53 -49.04
C VAL A 175 -41.84 -3.62 -47.99
N THR A 176 -41.14 -4.73 -48.12
CA THR A 176 -41.09 -5.78 -47.10
C THR A 176 -39.63 -5.98 -46.72
N VAL A 177 -39.31 -5.82 -45.44
CA VAL A 177 -37.94 -6.01 -44.96
C VAL A 177 -37.80 -7.41 -44.38
N ALA A 178 -36.75 -8.13 -44.79
CA ALA A 178 -36.44 -9.44 -44.28
C ALA A 178 -35.00 -9.47 -43.74
N SER A 179 -34.76 -10.13 -42.61
CA SER A 179 -33.44 -10.30 -42.00
C SER A 179 -33.12 -11.78 -41.73
N ILE A 180 -31.84 -12.09 -41.54
CA ILE A 180 -31.35 -13.45 -41.31
C ILE A 180 -31.84 -13.91 -39.94
N ARG A 181 -32.43 -15.11 -39.88
CA ARG A 181 -32.84 -15.73 -38.62
C ARG A 181 -31.63 -15.96 -37.71
N ASP A 182 -31.77 -15.58 -36.44
CA ASP A 182 -30.74 -15.73 -35.39
C ASP A 182 -29.44 -14.90 -35.60
N ASP A 183 -29.45 -13.90 -36.49
CA ASP A 183 -28.35 -12.95 -36.66
C ASP A 183 -28.66 -11.61 -35.96
N GLU A 184 -28.11 -11.40 -34.75
CA GLU A 184 -28.31 -10.16 -33.98
C GLU A 184 -27.78 -8.92 -34.71
N ASP A 185 -26.67 -9.05 -35.45
CA ASP A 185 -26.09 -7.95 -36.20
C ASP A 185 -26.99 -7.58 -37.39
N GLY A 186 -27.43 -8.57 -38.15
CA GLY A 186 -28.39 -8.41 -39.25
C GLY A 186 -29.74 -7.87 -38.78
N LYS A 187 -30.18 -8.23 -37.57
CA LYS A 187 -31.39 -7.67 -36.95
C LYS A 187 -31.24 -6.19 -36.65
N ALA A 188 -30.18 -5.78 -35.95
CA ALA A 188 -29.95 -4.37 -35.62
C ALA A 188 -29.80 -3.50 -36.88
N PHE A 189 -29.16 -4.04 -37.92
CA PHE A 189 -29.05 -3.36 -39.20
C PHE A 189 -30.40 -3.25 -39.92
N ALA A 190 -31.24 -4.29 -39.86
CA ALA A 190 -32.60 -4.26 -40.40
C ALA A 190 -33.51 -3.27 -39.66
N GLU A 191 -33.37 -3.15 -38.33
CA GLU A 191 -34.06 -2.13 -37.53
C GLU A 191 -33.66 -0.70 -37.95
N ASP A 192 -32.37 -0.47 -38.24
CA ASP A 192 -31.91 0.82 -38.78
C ASP A 192 -32.50 1.12 -40.15
N VAL A 193 -32.61 0.11 -41.03
CA VAL A 193 -33.23 0.24 -42.36
C VAL A 193 -34.73 0.53 -42.25
N ILE A 194 -35.44 -0.13 -41.34
CA ILE A 194 -36.87 0.18 -41.09
C ILE A 194 -37.04 1.61 -40.59
N ALA A 195 -36.23 2.05 -39.62
CA ALA A 195 -36.31 3.41 -39.11
C ALA A 195 -36.13 4.46 -40.23
N VAL A 196 -35.23 4.19 -41.18
CA VAL A 196 -35.03 5.01 -42.37
C VAL A 196 -36.26 4.98 -43.29
N LEU A 197 -36.82 3.81 -43.59
CA LEU A 197 -37.98 3.66 -44.47
C LEU A 197 -39.22 4.32 -43.86
N GLU A 198 -39.45 4.12 -42.56
CA GLU A 198 -40.53 4.74 -41.79
C GLU A 198 -40.40 6.27 -41.81
N ALA A 199 -39.21 6.81 -41.52
CA ALA A 199 -38.95 8.25 -41.56
C ALA A 199 -39.07 8.85 -42.98
N ALA A 200 -38.84 8.05 -44.02
CA ALA A 200 -39.10 8.41 -45.41
C ALA A 200 -40.58 8.28 -45.82
N GLY A 201 -41.44 7.74 -44.95
CA GLY A 201 -42.87 7.56 -45.19
C GLY A 201 -43.21 6.36 -46.09
N TRP A 202 -42.35 5.34 -46.15
CA TRP A 202 -42.59 4.10 -46.89
C TRP A 202 -43.44 3.12 -46.07
N ASP A 203 -44.30 2.35 -46.74
CA ASP A 203 -45.14 1.33 -46.12
C ASP A 203 -44.35 0.01 -45.99
N HIS A 204 -43.82 -0.27 -44.79
CA HIS A 204 -43.05 -1.49 -44.50
C HIS A 204 -43.87 -2.61 -43.83
N GLY A 205 -45.21 -2.54 -43.88
CA GLY A 205 -46.08 -3.54 -43.27
C GLY A 205 -46.28 -3.41 -41.75
N GLY A 206 -45.97 -2.25 -41.16
CA GLY A 206 -46.26 -1.92 -39.75
C GLY A 206 -45.34 -2.58 -38.72
N ASP A 207 -45.83 -2.76 -37.48
CA ASP A 207 -45.06 -3.25 -36.31
C ASP A 207 -44.44 -4.66 -36.49
N ALA A 208 -44.94 -5.43 -37.45
CA ALA A 208 -44.40 -6.75 -37.82
C ALA A 208 -43.23 -6.66 -38.84
N GLY A 209 -42.75 -5.45 -39.15
CA GLY A 209 -42.04 -5.10 -40.39
C GLY A 209 -40.74 -5.85 -40.73
N ILE A 210 -40.15 -6.64 -39.82
CA ILE A 210 -39.00 -7.51 -40.12
C ILE A 210 -39.46 -8.97 -40.19
N MET A 211 -39.36 -9.56 -41.37
CA MET A 211 -39.50 -11.00 -41.55
C MET A 211 -38.16 -11.72 -41.33
N PHE A 212 -38.10 -12.66 -40.39
CA PHE A 212 -36.89 -13.46 -40.19
C PHE A 212 -36.92 -14.73 -41.05
N ARG A 213 -36.03 -14.80 -42.05
CA ARG A 213 -35.93 -15.92 -42.98
C ARG A 213 -34.56 -16.58 -42.92
N GLN A 214 -34.53 -17.83 -43.33
CA GLN A 214 -33.31 -18.58 -43.58
C GLN A 214 -33.20 -18.71 -45.11
N TRP A 215 -32.04 -18.34 -45.65
CA TRP A 215 -31.77 -18.42 -47.09
C TRP A 215 -30.67 -19.45 -47.35
N ASP A 216 -30.66 -20.02 -48.56
CA ASP A 216 -29.57 -20.93 -49.00
C ASP A 216 -28.21 -20.20 -49.07
N ARG A 217 -28.26 -18.90 -49.35
CA ARG A 217 -27.14 -17.96 -49.28
C ARG A 217 -27.58 -16.76 -48.44
N ASP A 218 -26.85 -16.50 -47.37
CA ASP A 218 -27.06 -15.30 -46.57
C ASP A 218 -26.85 -14.03 -47.42
N PRO A 219 -27.78 -13.07 -47.39
CA PRO A 219 -27.55 -11.77 -47.99
C PRO A 219 -26.35 -11.08 -47.33
N VAL A 220 -25.66 -10.22 -48.07
CA VAL A 220 -24.57 -9.38 -47.54
C VAL A 220 -24.90 -7.92 -47.84
N GLY A 221 -25.02 -7.12 -46.78
CA GLY A 221 -25.51 -5.75 -46.88
C GLY A 221 -27.03 -5.70 -47.10
N ILE A 222 -27.49 -4.84 -47.99
CA ILE A 222 -28.88 -4.67 -48.38
C ILE A 222 -29.03 -5.15 -49.82
N GLU A 223 -29.78 -6.24 -50.01
CA GLU A 223 -30.13 -6.78 -51.32
C GLU A 223 -31.59 -6.43 -51.65
N VAL A 224 -31.81 -5.84 -52.82
CA VAL A 224 -33.15 -5.47 -53.28
C VAL A 224 -33.66 -6.54 -54.24
N THR A 225 -34.80 -7.14 -53.89
CA THR A 225 -35.47 -8.17 -54.68
C THR A 225 -36.81 -7.65 -55.21
N LEU A 226 -37.03 -7.80 -56.51
CA LEU A 226 -38.23 -7.37 -57.21
C LEU A 226 -39.07 -8.57 -57.66
N ASN A 227 -40.36 -8.34 -57.85
CA ASN A 227 -41.22 -9.29 -58.55
C ASN A 227 -40.70 -9.49 -59.99
N GLU A 228 -40.56 -10.75 -60.40
CA GLU A 228 -40.01 -11.13 -61.71
C GLU A 228 -40.89 -10.66 -62.88
N THR A 229 -42.22 -10.75 -62.75
CA THR A 229 -43.18 -10.33 -63.77
C THR A 229 -43.10 -8.82 -64.00
N ASP A 230 -43.06 -8.03 -62.93
CA ASP A 230 -42.97 -6.56 -63.02
C ASP A 230 -41.63 -6.09 -63.58
N ALA A 231 -40.52 -6.71 -63.15
CA ALA A 231 -39.20 -6.37 -63.66
C ALA A 231 -39.08 -6.66 -65.17
N ARG A 232 -39.57 -7.82 -65.63
CA ARG A 232 -39.58 -8.18 -67.06
C ARG A 232 -40.50 -7.30 -67.89
N ALA A 233 -41.61 -6.86 -67.31
CA ALA A 233 -42.52 -5.91 -67.95
C ALA A 233 -42.04 -4.45 -67.89
N GLY A 234 -40.90 -4.17 -67.26
CA GLY A 234 -40.37 -2.81 -67.09
C GLY A 234 -41.18 -1.94 -66.11
N ARG A 235 -42.04 -2.53 -65.29
CA ARG A 235 -42.93 -1.85 -64.33
C ARG A 235 -42.26 -1.62 -62.97
N ILE A 236 -41.04 -1.11 -62.98
CA ILE A 236 -40.29 -0.81 -61.75
C ILE A 236 -40.58 0.64 -61.34
N SER A 237 -41.05 0.84 -60.11
CA SER A 237 -41.35 2.19 -59.61
C SER A 237 -40.08 3.05 -59.53
N GLU A 238 -40.21 4.37 -59.70
CA GLU A 238 -39.09 5.30 -59.56
C GLU A 238 -38.51 5.28 -58.12
N GLY A 239 -39.35 5.07 -57.11
CA GLY A 239 -38.88 4.93 -55.73
C GLY A 239 -37.99 3.71 -55.55
N THR A 240 -38.36 2.58 -56.15
CA THR A 240 -37.54 1.36 -56.14
C THR A 240 -36.18 1.59 -56.80
N LYS A 241 -36.14 2.29 -57.94
CA LYS A 241 -34.88 2.65 -58.62
C LYS A 241 -34.02 3.53 -57.74
N MET A 242 -34.62 4.51 -57.07
CA MET A 242 -33.90 5.37 -56.12
C MET A 242 -33.33 4.56 -54.95
N LEU A 243 -34.12 3.67 -54.34
CA LEU A 243 -33.65 2.79 -53.28
C LEU A 243 -32.43 1.98 -53.69
N VAL A 244 -32.47 1.34 -54.86
CA VAL A 244 -31.33 0.59 -55.42
C VAL A 244 -30.12 1.50 -55.61
N ASN A 245 -30.31 2.70 -56.15
CA ASN A 245 -29.22 3.64 -56.39
C ASN A 245 -28.56 4.11 -55.09
N VAL A 246 -29.34 4.51 -54.09
CA VAL A 246 -28.82 5.03 -52.82
C VAL A 246 -28.12 3.91 -52.04
N VAL A 247 -28.72 2.72 -51.98
CA VAL A 247 -28.08 1.56 -51.34
C VAL A 247 -26.71 1.25 -51.97
N ARG A 248 -26.58 1.39 -53.29
CA ARG A 248 -25.30 1.21 -54.00
C ARG A 248 -24.31 2.34 -53.75
N GLU A 249 -24.75 3.59 -53.83
CA GLU A 249 -23.90 4.77 -53.64
C GLU A 249 -23.24 4.77 -52.25
N PHE A 250 -23.99 4.35 -51.23
CA PHE A 250 -23.48 4.22 -49.88
C PHE A 250 -22.61 2.96 -49.65
N GLY A 251 -22.53 2.06 -50.63
CA GLY A 251 -21.83 0.78 -50.51
C GLY A 251 -22.52 -0.13 -49.49
N LEU A 252 -23.85 -0.04 -49.39
CA LEU A 252 -24.67 -0.88 -48.52
C LEU A 252 -25.09 -2.17 -49.22
N ALA A 253 -25.02 -2.27 -50.55
CA ALA A 253 -25.16 -3.52 -51.31
C ALA A 253 -23.79 -4.14 -51.63
N ALA A 254 -23.68 -5.47 -51.50
CA ALA A 254 -22.44 -6.19 -51.77
C ALA A 254 -22.15 -6.30 -53.28
N ASP A 255 -23.20 -6.32 -54.09
CA ASP A 255 -23.13 -6.35 -55.53
C ASP A 255 -24.13 -5.37 -56.17
N ASN A 256 -23.92 -5.08 -57.45
CA ASN A 256 -24.84 -4.25 -58.23
C ASN A 256 -25.99 -5.09 -58.81
N THR A 257 -26.38 -6.18 -58.14
CA THR A 257 -27.40 -7.09 -58.63
C THR A 257 -28.74 -6.71 -58.02
N VAL A 258 -29.75 -6.55 -58.88
CA VAL A 258 -31.15 -6.57 -58.43
C VAL A 258 -31.63 -7.99 -58.60
N TYR A 259 -32.11 -8.59 -57.52
CA TYR A 259 -32.60 -9.96 -57.54
C TYR A 259 -34.05 -10.00 -58.01
N LEU A 260 -34.45 -11.07 -58.69
CA LEU A 260 -35.82 -11.28 -59.15
C LEU A 260 -36.40 -12.50 -58.44
N ASN A 261 -37.61 -12.39 -57.89
CA ASN A 261 -38.31 -13.50 -57.26
C ASN A 261 -39.82 -13.39 -57.53
N GLY A 262 -40.41 -14.43 -58.10
CA GLY A 262 -41.86 -14.51 -58.36
C GLY A 262 -42.73 -14.57 -57.11
N GLU A 263 -42.16 -14.88 -55.94
CA GLU A 263 -42.89 -14.90 -54.66
C GLU A 263 -43.10 -13.51 -54.04
N VAL A 264 -42.36 -12.49 -54.52
CA VAL A 264 -42.58 -11.10 -54.08
C VAL A 264 -43.90 -10.61 -54.69
N PRO A 265 -44.85 -10.05 -53.92
CA PRO A 265 -46.11 -9.57 -54.49
C PRO A 265 -45.90 -8.52 -55.59
N GLU A 266 -46.77 -8.53 -56.61
CA GLU A 266 -46.74 -7.51 -57.67
C GLU A 266 -46.88 -6.09 -57.08
N GLY A 267 -46.08 -5.16 -57.59
CA GLY A 267 -45.99 -3.79 -57.09
C GLY A 267 -45.30 -3.63 -55.73
N ALA A 268 -44.76 -4.70 -55.13
CA ALA A 268 -43.98 -4.64 -53.90
C ALA A 268 -42.49 -4.88 -54.15
N VAL A 269 -41.67 -4.43 -53.20
CA VAL A 269 -40.22 -4.66 -53.17
C VAL A 269 -39.87 -5.41 -51.90
N GLU A 270 -39.07 -6.47 -52.00
CA GLU A 270 -38.49 -7.14 -50.85
C GLU A 270 -37.05 -6.64 -50.64
N VAL A 271 -36.77 -6.11 -49.46
CA VAL A 271 -35.43 -5.69 -49.04
C VAL A 271 -34.88 -6.74 -48.09
N ARG A 272 -33.85 -7.46 -48.52
CA ARG A 272 -33.16 -8.47 -47.72
C ARG A 272 -31.96 -7.81 -47.06
N VAL A 273 -31.97 -7.78 -45.74
CA VAL A 273 -30.92 -7.20 -44.92
C VAL A 273 -30.11 -8.34 -44.33
N GLY A 274 -28.84 -8.41 -44.72
CA GLY A 274 -27.90 -9.39 -44.24
C GLY A 274 -26.85 -8.79 -43.31
N ARG A 275 -25.69 -9.45 -43.25
CA ARG A 275 -24.54 -8.95 -42.49
C ARG A 275 -24.03 -7.66 -43.14
N LYS A 276 -23.89 -6.57 -42.37
CA LYS A 276 -23.40 -5.29 -42.89
C LYS A 276 -22.00 -5.44 -43.50
N LEU A 277 -21.78 -4.82 -44.66
CA LEU A 277 -20.49 -4.78 -45.34
C LEU A 277 -19.46 -4.06 -44.46
N ARG A 278 -18.31 -4.72 -44.26
CA ARG A 278 -17.13 -4.08 -43.67
C ARG A 278 -16.38 -3.40 -44.81
N LYS A 279 -16.37 -2.07 -44.82
CA LYS A 279 -15.45 -1.29 -45.65
C LYS A 279 -14.03 -1.41 -45.11
#